data_AF-A0A2V7FEW5-F1
#
_entry.id   AF-A0A2V7FEW5-F1
#
_cell.length_a   1.000
_cell.length_b   1.000
_cell.length_c   1.000
_cell.angle_alpha   90.00
_cell.angle_beta   90.00
_cell.angle_gamma   90.00
#
_symmetry.space_group_name_H-M   'P 1'
#
loop_
_entity.id
_entity.type
_entity.pdbx_description
1 polymer ?
#
loop_
_entity_poly.entity_id
_entity_poly.type
_entity_poly.pdbx_seq_one_letter_code
_entity_poly.pdbx_strand_id
1 'polypeptide(L)'
;MVVAFDAPQTIRALLVEIDEPDTARTQEMEVSISTDGGATYRHVLRQEYNFSPPGTSYEHERWSVVADGVTHVRLTIKPDKGGRACRATLTSLALE
;
A
#
# COMPACT_ATOMS: atom_id res chain seq x y z
N MET A 1 1.34 -6.13 5.34
CA MET A 1 0.89 -5.64 6.66
C MET A 1 -0.64 -5.67 6.72
N VAL A 2 -1.21 -5.81 7.91
CA VAL A 2 -2.65 -5.66 8.17
C VAL A 2 -2.85 -4.65 9.29
N VAL A 3 -3.73 -3.67 9.09
CA VAL A 3 -4.25 -2.76 10.11
C VAL A 3 -5.65 -3.26 10.47
N ALA A 4 -5.86 -3.59 11.74
CA ALA A 4 -7.16 -3.95 12.28
C ALA A 4 -7.66 -2.79 13.15
N PHE A 5 -8.92 -2.38 12.97
CA PHE A 5 -9.52 -1.33 13.77
C PHE A 5 -10.36 -1.91 14.90
N ASP A 6 -10.34 -1.27 16.07
CA ASP A 6 -11.17 -1.66 17.22
C ASP A 6 -12.67 -1.53 16.94
N ALA A 7 -13.04 -0.63 16.03
CA ALA A 7 -14.40 -0.44 15.53
C ALA A 7 -14.39 -0.15 14.02
N PRO A 8 -15.46 -0.48 13.28
CA PRO A 8 -15.55 -0.19 11.85
C PRO A 8 -15.33 1.30 11.56
N GLN A 9 -14.46 1.61 10.58
CA GLN A 9 -14.12 2.97 10.16
C GLN A 9 -14.68 3.26 8.77
N THR A 10 -14.96 4.54 8.50
CA THR A 10 -15.07 5.03 7.12
C THR A 10 -13.68 5.48 6.67
N ILE A 11 -13.18 4.88 5.60
CA ILE A 11 -11.95 5.31 4.93
C ILE A 11 -12.38 6.05 3.66
N ARG A 12 -11.78 7.20 3.41
CA ARG A 12 -11.97 8.07 2.25
C ARG A 12 -10.70 8.17 1.43
N ALA A 13 -9.54 8.14 2.07
CA ALA A 13 -8.27 8.23 1.36
C ALA A 13 -7.18 7.35 1.97
N LEU A 14 -6.25 6.98 1.10
CA LEU A 14 -5.02 6.30 1.42
C LEU A 14 -3.86 7.17 0.95
N LEU A 15 -2.89 7.41 1.85
CA LEU A 15 -1.61 8.03 1.54
C LEU A 15 -0.50 7.02 1.77
N VAL A 16 0.47 6.97 0.85
CA VAL A 16 1.66 6.14 0.99
C VAL A 16 2.89 6.95 0.63
N GLU A 17 3.94 6.79 1.42
CA GLU A 17 5.29 7.26 1.12
C GLU A 17 6.27 6.08 1.16
N ILE A 18 7.12 5.97 0.14
CA ILE A 18 8.11 4.90 -0.02
C ILE A 18 9.42 5.50 -0.54
N ASP A 19 10.52 5.13 0.12
CA ASP A 19 11.88 5.46 -0.30
C ASP A 19 12.60 4.23 -0.86
N GLU A 20 13.26 4.41 -2.00
CA GLU A 20 14.18 3.46 -2.60
C GLU A 20 15.40 4.23 -3.13
N PRO A 21 16.42 4.49 -2.29
CA PRO A 21 17.56 5.31 -2.66
C PRO A 21 18.62 4.56 -3.50
N ASP A 22 18.62 3.22 -3.45
CA ASP A 22 19.77 2.43 -3.87
C ASP A 22 19.54 1.62 -5.15
N THR A 23 18.32 1.11 -5.37
CA THR A 23 18.07 0.11 -6.40
C THR A 23 17.03 0.56 -7.42
N ALA A 24 17.41 0.56 -8.71
CA ALA A 24 16.44 0.69 -9.78
C ALA A 24 15.61 -0.60 -9.92
N ARG A 25 14.29 -0.50 -9.78
CA ARG A 25 13.34 -1.62 -9.85
C ARG A 25 11.91 -1.15 -10.02
N THR A 26 11.05 -2.03 -10.51
CA THR A 26 9.60 -1.84 -10.46
C THR A 26 9.07 -2.49 -9.20
N GLN A 27 8.43 -1.72 -8.34
CA GLN A 27 7.71 -2.21 -7.18
C GLN A 27 6.22 -2.28 -7.47
N GLU A 28 5.54 -3.26 -6.90
CA GLU A 28 4.09 -3.39 -6.97
C GLU A 28 3.49 -3.38 -5.56
N MET A 29 2.47 -2.55 -5.35
CA MET A 29 1.70 -2.45 -4.13
C MET A 29 0.24 -2.79 -4.40
N GLU A 30 -0.35 -3.62 -3.55
CA GLU A 30 -1.76 -3.94 -3.56
C GLU A 30 -2.39 -3.60 -2.21
N VAL A 31 -3.58 -3.02 -2.25
CA VAL A 31 -4.40 -2.72 -1.08
C VAL A 31 -5.75 -3.40 -1.20
N SER A 32 -6.15 -4.04 -0.11
CA SER A 32 -7.45 -4.67 0.04
C SER A 32 -8.07 -4.31 1.38
N ILE A 33 -9.40 -4.28 1.43
CA ILE A 33 -10.15 -3.94 2.64
C ILE A 33 -11.10 -5.08 3.02
N SER A 34 -11.40 -5.19 4.31
CA SER A 34 -12.41 -6.10 4.86
C SER A 34 -13.43 -5.32 5.66
N THR A 35 -14.71 -5.71 5.54
CA THR A 35 -15.82 -5.19 6.35
C THR A 35 -16.41 -6.25 7.29
N ASP A 36 -15.77 -7.42 7.39
CA ASP A 36 -16.29 -8.61 8.07
C ASP A 36 -15.31 -9.20 9.09
N GLY A 37 -14.49 -8.34 9.70
CA GLY A 37 -13.53 -8.77 10.72
C GLY A 37 -12.32 -9.51 10.14
N GLY A 38 -12.00 -9.28 8.87
CA GLY A 38 -10.84 -9.87 8.20
C GLY A 38 -11.10 -11.27 7.63
N ALA A 39 -12.36 -11.72 7.57
CA ALA A 39 -12.71 -13.02 7.00
C ALA A 39 -12.61 -13.00 5.47
N THR A 40 -13.05 -11.92 4.83
CA THR A 40 -12.90 -11.69 3.40
C THR A 40 -12.27 -10.33 3.11
N TYR A 41 -11.58 -10.25 1.98
CA TYR A 41 -10.89 -9.03 1.56
C TYR A 41 -11.23 -8.71 0.12
N ARG A 42 -11.69 -7.48 -0.12
CA ARG A 42 -11.94 -6.93 -1.44
C ARG A 42 -10.76 -6.05 -1.86
N HIS A 43 -10.18 -6.33 -3.02
CA HIS A 43 -9.15 -5.49 -3.62
C HIS A 43 -9.71 -4.09 -3.96
N VAL A 44 -8.93 -3.05 -3.69
CA VAL A 44 -9.33 -1.65 -3.94
C VAL A 44 -8.33 -0.85 -4.73
N LEU A 45 -7.03 -1.16 -4.64
CA LEU A 45 -5.96 -0.44 -5.32
C LEU A 45 -4.82 -1.39 -5.65
N ARG A 46 -4.33 -1.31 -6.88
CA ARG A 46 -3.03 -1.85 -7.29
C ARG A 46 -2.24 -0.73 -7.94
N GLN A 47 -1.03 -0.52 -7.47
CA GLN A 47 -0.10 0.46 -8.02
C GLN A 47 1.21 -0.23 -8.37
N GLU A 48 1.79 0.18 -9.49
CA GLU A 48 3.16 -0.15 -9.84
C GLU A 48 3.96 1.15 -9.94
N TYR A 49 5.11 1.19 -9.28
CA TYR A 49 6.01 2.34 -9.29
C TYR A 49 7.40 1.93 -9.75
N ASN A 50 7.99 2.71 -10.65
CA ASN A 50 9.33 2.48 -11.18
C ASN A 50 10.34 3.36 -10.45
N PHE A 51 11.07 2.77 -9.53
CA PHE A 51 12.22 3.41 -8.91
C PHE A 51 13.42 3.35 -9.86
N SER A 52 14.05 4.50 -10.08
CA SER A 52 15.27 4.64 -10.87
C SER A 52 16.20 5.70 -10.24
N PRO A 53 16.82 5.41 -9.08
CA PRO A 53 17.72 6.35 -8.44
C PRO A 53 18.92 6.73 -9.34
N PRO A 54 19.40 7.98 -9.29
CA PRO A 54 18.93 9.06 -8.41
C PRO A 54 17.70 9.82 -8.96
N GLY A 55 17.15 9.43 -10.12
CA GLY A 55 16.07 10.16 -10.79
C GLY A 55 14.71 10.02 -10.10
N THR A 56 14.26 8.78 -9.86
CA THR A 56 13.00 8.49 -9.15
C THR A 56 13.27 7.55 -7.98
N SER A 57 13.58 8.10 -6.81
CA SER A 57 13.87 7.33 -5.59
C SER A 57 12.77 7.41 -4.53
N TYR A 58 11.74 8.22 -4.76
CA TYR A 58 10.69 8.52 -3.80
C TYR A 58 9.32 8.44 -4.44
N GLU A 59 8.43 7.66 -3.83
CA GLU A 59 7.02 7.57 -4.17
C GLU A 59 6.22 8.25 -3.06
N HIS A 60 5.37 9.21 -3.43
CA HIS A 60 4.40 9.85 -2.55
C HIS A 60 3.10 9.98 -3.31
N GLU A 61 2.14 9.15 -2.95
CA GLU A 61 0.86 9.07 -3.66
C GLU A 61 -0.32 9.08 -2.68
N ARG A 62 -1.43 9.64 -3.18
CA ARG A 62 -2.70 9.71 -2.47
C ARG A 62 -3.81 9.21 -3.39
N TRP A 63 -4.60 8.25 -2.91
CA TRP A 63 -5.76 7.72 -3.64
C TRP A 63 -7.05 7.90 -2.85
N SER A 64 -8.15 8.14 -3.57
CA SER A 64 -9.50 8.11 -3.02
C SER A 64 -9.96 6.65 -2.91
N VAL A 65 -10.22 6.19 -1.68
CA VAL A 65 -10.64 4.82 -1.36
C VAL A 65 -11.87 4.90 -0.46
N VAL A 66 -12.95 5.49 -0.98
CA VAL A 66 -14.19 5.69 -0.23
C VAL A 66 -14.86 4.34 0.06
N ALA A 67 -14.81 3.92 1.31
CA ALA A 67 -15.41 2.70 1.82
C ALA A 67 -15.85 2.86 3.28
N ASP A 68 -17.09 2.45 3.56
CA ASP A 68 -17.67 2.47 4.90
C ASP A 68 -17.56 1.10 5.58
N GLY A 69 -17.59 1.11 6.91
CA GLY A 69 -17.62 -0.11 7.71
C GLY A 69 -16.34 -0.95 7.60
N VAL A 70 -15.21 -0.32 7.27
CA VAL A 70 -13.92 -1.00 7.14
C VAL A 70 -13.43 -1.46 8.50
N THR A 71 -13.21 -2.75 8.63
CA THR A 71 -12.66 -3.39 9.85
C THR A 71 -11.18 -3.66 9.71
N HIS A 72 -10.69 -3.97 8.50
CA HIS A 72 -9.28 -4.20 8.23
C HIS A 72 -8.84 -3.58 6.90
N VAL A 73 -7.60 -3.07 6.88
CA VAL A 73 -6.87 -2.71 5.67
C VAL A 73 -5.65 -3.60 5.56
N ARG A 74 -5.46 -4.23 4.41
CA ARG A 74 -4.29 -5.06 4.10
C ARG A 74 -3.53 -4.48 2.94
N LEU A 75 -2.25 -4.23 3.18
CA LEU A 75 -1.28 -3.72 2.21
C LEU A 75 -0.22 -4.79 1.96
N THR A 76 -0.02 -5.14 0.70
CA THR A 76 0.98 -6.10 0.24
C THR A 76 1.91 -5.39 -0.72
N ILE A 77 3.23 -5.50 -0.50
CA ILE A 77 4.23 -4.99 -1.42
C ILE A 77 5.02 -6.17 -1.98
N LYS A 78 5.05 -6.27 -3.30
CA LYS A 78 6.04 -7.04 -4.04
C LYS A 78 7.20 -6.09 -4.37
N PRO A 79 8.33 -6.17 -3.65
CA PRO A 79 9.38 -5.16 -3.69
C PRO A 79 10.05 -5.06 -5.08
N ASP A 80 10.13 -6.17 -5.80
CA ASP A 80 10.61 -6.22 -7.18
C ASP A 80 9.66 -7.08 -8.01
N LYS A 81 9.01 -6.47 -9.01
CA LYS A 81 8.07 -7.14 -9.93
C LYS A 81 8.76 -8.26 -10.72
N GLY A 82 10.06 -8.10 -11.02
CA GLY A 82 10.91 -9.12 -11.64
C GLY A 82 11.18 -10.35 -10.76
N GLY A 83 10.81 -10.31 -9.47
CA GLY A 83 10.93 -11.44 -8.55
C GLY A 83 12.29 -11.54 -7.84
N ARG A 84 13.15 -10.52 -7.93
CA ARG A 84 14.40 -10.49 -7.17
C ARG A 84 14.10 -10.46 -5.67
N ALA A 85 14.79 -11.31 -4.90
CA ALA A 85 14.71 -11.26 -3.45
C ALA A 85 15.31 -9.95 -2.93
N CYS A 86 14.46 -9.08 -2.40
CA CYS A 86 14.83 -7.78 -1.84
C CYS A 86 13.77 -7.33 -0.82
N ARG A 87 14.01 -6.19 -0.17
CA ARG A 87 13.06 -5.56 0.76
C ARG A 87 12.61 -4.22 0.19
N ALA A 88 11.40 -3.82 0.56
CA ALA A 88 10.87 -2.49 0.34
C ALA A 88 10.68 -1.79 1.69
N THR A 89 10.80 -0.46 1.69
CA THR A 89 10.63 0.38 2.88
C THR A 89 9.41 1.27 2.70
N LEU A 90 8.33 0.97 3.41
CA LEU A 90 7.19 1.86 3.56
C LEU A 90 7.50 2.83 4.70
N THR A 91 7.71 4.10 4.38
CA THR A 91 8.08 5.13 5.38
C THR A 91 6.85 5.71 6.05
N SER A 92 5.77 5.91 5.29
CA SER A 92 4.50 6.42 5.81
C SER A 92 3.31 5.69 5.20
N LEU A 93 2.29 5.50 6.04
CA LEU A 93 0.97 5.05 5.66
C LEU A 93 -0.03 5.89 6.45
N ALA A 94 -0.92 6.60 5.76
CA ALA A 94 -2.04 7.29 6.40
C ALA A 94 -3.37 6.79 5.82
N LEU A 95 -4.35 6.64 6.70
CA LEU A 95 -5.72 6.26 6.39
C LEU A 95 -6.62 7.38 6.94
N GLU A 96 -7.39 8.02 6.06
CA GLU A 96 -8.28 9.14 6.39
C GLU A 96 -9.73 8.84 6.04
#